data_AF-A0A1I3SAD9-F1
#
_entry.id   AF-A0A1I3SAD9-F1
#
_cell.length_a   1.000
_cell.length_b   1.000
_cell.length_c   1.000
_cell.angle_alpha   90.00
_cell.angle_beta   90.00
_cell.angle_gamma   90.00
#
_symmetry.space_group_name_H-M   'P 1'
#
loop_
_entity.id
_entity.type
_entity.pdbx_description
1 polymer ?
#
loop_
_entity_poly.entity_id
_entity_poly.type
_entity_poly.pdbx_seq_one_letter_code
_entity_poly.pdbx_strand_id
1 'polypeptide(L)' 'MKARRVADAANAWTVVVTVPNGETVAAGNWPDLIEARTWARETNRARLVLVRGVLPLVSARDLMTELERGMWQ' A
#
# COMPACT_ATOMS: atom_id res chain seq x y z
N MET A 1 -10.98 9.35 18.73
CA MET A 1 -9.51 9.13 18.64
C MET A 1 -9.13 7.81 17.97
N LYS A 2 -9.73 6.65 18.32
CA LYS A 2 -9.45 5.35 17.66
C LYS A 2 -9.75 5.32 16.14
N ALA A 3 -10.88 5.88 15.70
CA ALA A 3 -11.25 5.93 14.29
C ALA A 3 -10.24 6.67 13.40
N ARG A 4 -9.53 7.68 13.95
CA ARG A 4 -8.51 8.44 13.21
C ARG A 4 -7.29 7.58 12.88
N ARG A 5 -6.85 6.73 13.83
CA ARG A 5 -5.74 5.77 13.61
C ARG A 5 -6.08 4.67 12.60
N VAL A 6 -7.34 4.26 12.54
CA VAL A 6 -7.82 3.28 11.55
C VAL A 6 -7.88 3.91 10.16
N ALA A 7 -8.29 5.17 10.05
CA ALA A 7 -8.23 5.93 8.81
C ALA A 7 -6.79 6.15 8.33
N ASP A 8 -5.84 6.38 9.24
CA ASP A 8 -4.41 6.50 8.90
C ASP A 8 -3.85 5.19 8.32
N ALA A 9 -4.27 4.03 8.84
CA ALA A 9 -3.93 2.72 8.28
C ALA A 9 -4.59 2.47 6.91
N ALA A 10 -5.82 2.96 6.71
CA ALA A 10 -6.53 2.92 5.43
C ALA A 10 -5.88 3.81 4.35
N ASN A 11 -5.10 4.81 4.76
CA ASN A 11 -4.43 5.75 3.88
C ASN A 11 -2.98 5.37 3.56
N ALA A 12 -2.51 4.21 4.04
CA ALA A 12 -1.19 3.70 3.72
C ALA A 12 -1.13 3.11 2.30
N TRP A 13 0.04 3.17 1.69
CA TRP A 13 0.31 2.73 0.32
C TRP A 13 1.38 1.64 0.32
N THR A 14 1.28 0.73 -0.63
CA THR A 14 2.31 -0.26 -0.92
C THR A 14 2.72 -0.17 -2.37
N VAL A 15 4.00 -0.43 -2.66
CA VAL A 15 4.51 -0.51 -4.03
C VAL A 15 4.63 -1.98 -4.38
N VAL A 16 3.95 -2.41 -5.43
CA VAL A 16 4.02 -3.79 -5.93
C VAL A 16 5.13 -3.86 -6.97
N VAL A 17 6.05 -4.81 -6.79
CA VAL A 17 7.21 -4.96 -7.66
C VAL A 17 7.41 -6.42 -8.08
N THR A 18 7.94 -6.64 -9.27
CA THR A 18 8.49 -7.93 -9.67
C THR A 18 10.01 -7.88 -9.51
N VAL A 19 10.54 -8.75 -8.66
CA VAL A 19 11.99 -8.90 -8.42
C VAL A 19 12.65 -9.76 -9.51
N PRO A 20 13.99 -9.75 -9.66
CA PRO A 20 14.67 -10.39 -10.79
C PRO A 20 14.42 -11.90 -10.94
N ASN A 21 14.07 -12.61 -9.87
CA ASN A 21 13.70 -14.03 -9.92
C ASN A 21 12.28 -14.27 -10.49
N GLY A 22 11.56 -13.21 -10.87
CA GLY A 22 10.20 -13.26 -11.42
C GLY A 22 9.07 -13.20 -10.37
N GLU A 23 9.41 -13.25 -9.09
CA GLU A 23 8.42 -13.15 -8.00
C GLU A 23 7.84 -11.74 -7.91
N THR A 24 6.55 -11.63 -7.59
CA THR A 24 5.88 -10.35 -7.38
C THR A 24 5.53 -10.18 -5.92
N VAL A 25 6.00 -9.10 -5.32
CA VAL A 25 5.90 -8.84 -3.87
C VAL A 25 5.36 -7.45 -3.60
N ALA A 26 4.73 -7.28 -2.43
CA ALA A 26 4.41 -5.98 -1.86
C ALA A 26 5.65 -5.44 -1.13
N ALA A 27 6.26 -4.40 -1.66
CA ALA A 27 7.50 -3.83 -1.15
C ALA A 27 7.23 -2.78 -0.07
N GLY A 28 6.69 -3.16 1.08
CA GLY A 28 6.58 -2.27 2.24
C GLY A 28 5.31 -1.42 2.33
N ASN A 29 5.34 -0.43 3.23
CA ASN A 29 4.23 0.46 3.59
C ASN A 29 4.75 1.90 3.67
N TRP A 30 4.03 2.82 3.03
CA TRP A 30 4.21 4.26 3.19
C TRP A 30 2.93 4.93 3.67
N PRO A 31 2.97 5.79 4.69
CA PRO A 31 1.82 6.58 5.10
C PRO A 31 1.48 7.69 4.08
N ASP A 32 2.41 8.08 3.22
CA ASP A 32 2.24 9.13 2.22
C ASP A 32 2.37 8.59 0.77
N LEU A 33 1.44 9.00 -0.10
CA LEU A 33 1.41 8.57 -1.50
C LEU A 33 2.59 9.11 -2.31
N ILE A 34 3.02 10.34 -2.03
CA ILE A 34 4.08 11.01 -2.79
C ILE A 34 5.42 10.33 -2.48
N GLU A 35 5.68 9.98 -1.23
CA GLU A 35 6.84 9.18 -0.82
C GLU A 35 6.85 7.81 -1.52
N ALA A 36 5.74 7.07 -1.49
CA ALA A 36 5.62 5.78 -2.17
C ALA A 36 5.90 5.89 -3.68
N ARG A 37 5.33 6.91 -4.35
CA ARG A 37 5.56 7.16 -5.78
C ARG A 37 6.98 7.59 -6.08
N THR A 38 7.64 8.27 -5.16
CA THR A 38 9.03 8.72 -5.35
C THR A 38 9.96 7.52 -5.28
N TRP A 39 9.82 6.68 -4.25
CA TRP A 39 10.56 5.43 -4.15
C TRP A 39 10.33 4.52 -5.37
N ALA A 40 9.07 4.36 -5.80
CA ALA A 40 8.73 3.56 -6.98
C ALA A 40 9.44 4.07 -8.25
N ARG A 41 9.44 5.39 -8.48
CA ARG A 41 10.10 5.99 -9.65
C ARG A 41 11.61 5.83 -9.60
N GLU A 42 12.23 6.06 -8.45
CA GLU A 42 13.68 5.93 -8.27
C GLU A 42 14.13 4.49 -8.47
N THR A 43 13.42 3.54 -7.88
CA THR A 43 13.73 2.11 -7.98
C THR A 43 13.56 1.59 -9.41
N ASN A 44 12.48 1.98 -10.09
CA ASN A 44 12.26 1.62 -11.49
C ASN A 44 13.32 2.25 -12.42
N ARG A 45 13.72 3.50 -12.17
CA ARG A 45 14.80 4.18 -12.93
C ARG A 45 16.15 3.49 -12.73
N ALA A 46 16.44 3.02 -11.52
CA ALA A 46 17.65 2.26 -11.22
C ALA A 46 17.62 0.82 -11.76
N ARG A 47 16.49 0.36 -12.35
CA ARG A 47 16.29 -1.00 -12.88
C ARG A 47 16.56 -2.11 -11.86
N LEU A 48 16.34 -1.83 -10.57
CA LEU A 48 16.55 -2.81 -9.50
C LEU A 48 15.43 -3.86 -9.46
N VAL A 49 14.20 -3.43 -9.75
CA VAL A 49 12.98 -4.25 -9.85
C VAL A 49 12.06 -3.65 -10.90
N LEU A 50 11.08 -4.42 -11.37
CA LEU A 50 10.00 -3.91 -12.22
C LEU A 50 8.83 -3.45 -11.36
N VAL A 51 8.55 -2.14 -11.35
CA VAL A 51 7.40 -1.60 -10.61
C VAL A 51 6.10 -1.92 -11.36
N ARG A 52 5.16 -2.56 -10.67
CA ARG A 52 3.82 -2.90 -11.19
C ARG A 52 2.77 -1.87 -10.80
N GLY A 53 2.92 -1.21 -9.66
CA GLY A 53 2.01 -0.15 -9.25
C GLY A 53 2.24 0.34 -7.82
N VAL A 54 1.59 1.45 -7.49
CA VAL A 54 1.46 1.97 -6.13
C VAL A 54 0.00 1.88 -5.76
N LEU A 55 -0.32 1.06 -4.77
CA LEU A 55 -1.69 0.68 -4.40
C LEU A 55 -1.97 1.05 -2.94
N PRO A 56 -3.21 1.37 -2.56
CA PRO A 56 -3.56 1.46 -1.15
C PRO A 56 -3.34 0.08 -0.50
N LEU A 57 -2.75 0.06 0.69
CA LEU A 57 -2.47 -1.17 1.43
C LEU A 57 -3.77 -1.87 1.85
N VAL A 58 -4.79 -1.06 2.19
CA VAL A 58 -6.15 -1.52 2.40
C VAL A 58 -7.07 -0.57 1.65
N SER A 59 -8.01 -1.11 0.86
CA SER A 59 -9.07 -0.31 0.26
C SER A 59 -9.92 0.30 1.37
N ALA A 60 -10.13 1.62 1.36
CA ALA A 60 -11.00 2.28 2.32
C ALA A 60 -12.42 1.68 2.34
N ARG A 61 -12.92 1.25 1.17
CA ARG A 61 -14.21 0.57 1.05
C ARG A 61 -14.20 -0.79 1.75
N ASP A 62 -13.16 -1.58 1.54
CA ASP A 62 -13.08 -2.93 2.10
C ASP A 62 -12.87 -2.85 3.61
N LEU A 63 -12.03 -1.91 4.08
CA LEU A 63 -11.86 -1.64 5.50
C LEU A 63 -13.17 -1.19 6.15
N MET A 64 -13.90 -0.25 5.54
CA MET A 64 -15.21 0.18 6.04
C MET A 64 -16.21 -0.98 6.05
N THR A 65 -16.22 -1.81 5.01
CA THR A 65 -17.08 -2.99 4.92
C THR A 65 -16.77 -3.99 6.03
N GLU A 66 -15.49 -4.26 6.31
CA GLU A 66 -15.08 -5.16 7.39
C GLU A 66 -15.35 -4.56 8.78
N LEU A 67 -15.15 -3.25 8.96
CA LEU A 67 -15.53 -2.56 10.20
C LEU A 67 -17.04 -2.64 10.43
N GLU A 68 -17.86 -2.35 9.42
CA GLU A 68 -19.32 -2.46 9.46
C GLU A 68 -19.78 -3.89 9.75
N ARG A 69 -19.13 -4.89 9.13
CA ARG A 69 -19.35 -6.33 9.42
C ARG A 69 -18.96 -6.70 10.85
N GLY A 70 -17.93 -6.05 11.41
CA GLY A 70 -17.38 -6.31 12.73
C GLY A 70 -17.89 -5.42 13.87
N MET A 71 -18.80 -4.46 13.64
CA MET A 71 -19.33 -3.58 14.70
C MET A 71 -20.31 -4.27 15.69
N TRP A 72 -20.52 -5.60 15.59
CA TRP A 72 -21.48 -6.33 16.43
C TRP A 72 -20.98 -7.71 16.92
N GLN A 73 -19.72 -7.80 17.37
CA GLN A 73 -19.30 -8.87 18.30
C GLN A 73 -18.37 -8.32 19.38
#